data_AF-A0A0W4ZCS0-F1
#
_entry.id   AF-A0A0W4ZCS0-F1
#
_cell.length_a   1.000
_cell.length_b   1.000
_cell.length_c   1.000
_cell.angle_alpha   90.00
_cell.angle_beta   90.00
_cell.angle_gamma   90.00
#
_symmetry.space_group_name_H-M   'P 1'
#
loop_
_entity.id
_entity.type
_entity.pdbx_description
1 polymer ?
#
loop_
_entity_poly.entity_id
_entity_poly.type
_entity_poly.pdbx_seq_one_letter_code
_entity_poly.pdbx_strand_id
1 'polypeptide(L)'
;MSVEEDIDMSGSSGFNEDIMGEIGREILVERDEEYVLDDKVILVVDTNFVISHLSLISDLSSQCEAYKYVIIFPWTTIQELNGLKLSGNRIEGHGGEDMAFCVRRATDFIYKSLLQKESSIRGQKMTEVIDATLTGDDSILDCCRYWHEKRFLKTILLSNDKNLSIKVMIHGIYSISYQPGMTLELLLEEISKKLDHYLKQKDFDELQNIDMEIDDIQGDSFQSSKSVDDNLFLRNTKQNLEFKEDCMYIDCIPLRDTPLSDEYRTFLAELFQDITTTVIETSKILLKKHMAKVLGNDFSAEYLLKGCTFPPKRINDLFHIIQKHWNTIFKELFKTYAYKERIIEMTKAYQLWSKWALLGIGIGPSPIQLSNWVEEIITFWKTLTTVSNTDTTLDNDILHKKILWCQQIKNLNEKII
;
A
#
# COMPACT_ATOMS: atom_id res chain seq x y z
N MET A 1 -19.27 56.57 52.15
CA MET A 1 -19.82 57.19 50.93
C MET A 1 -18.98 56.74 49.77
N SER A 2 -19.54 55.76 49.07
CA SER A 2 -19.12 55.16 47.80
C SER A 2 -19.68 55.98 46.64
N VAL A 3 -18.87 56.20 45.59
CA VAL A 3 -19.25 56.54 44.21
C VAL A 3 -18.05 56.11 43.35
N GLU A 4 -18.05 54.95 42.68
CA GLU A 4 -18.57 54.67 41.32
C GLU A 4 -18.03 55.60 40.23
N GLU A 5 -17.29 55.03 39.27
CA GLU A 5 -17.49 55.31 37.83
C GLU A 5 -16.78 54.23 36.98
N ASP A 6 -17.37 53.99 35.82
CA ASP A 6 -17.49 52.75 35.05
C ASP A 6 -16.80 52.87 33.67
N ILE A 7 -16.36 51.72 33.11
CA ILE A 7 -16.37 51.32 31.67
C ILE A 7 -15.39 52.10 30.71
N ASP A 8 -14.64 51.54 29.74
CA ASP A 8 -14.94 50.48 28.76
C ASP A 8 -13.70 49.77 28.18
N MET A 9 -13.97 48.59 27.60
CA MET A 9 -13.08 47.72 26.83
C MET A 9 -13.11 48.06 25.33
N SER A 10 -11.95 48.29 24.72
CA SER A 10 -11.64 47.82 23.35
C SER A 10 -10.19 48.19 22.96
N GLY A 11 -9.37 47.19 22.69
CA GLY A 11 -8.01 47.37 22.20
C GLY A 11 -7.58 46.14 21.41
N SER A 12 -7.86 46.15 20.11
CA SER A 12 -7.50 45.09 19.16
C SER A 12 -5.99 45.00 18.98
N SER A 13 -5.48 43.77 19.03
CA SER A 13 -4.13 43.36 18.68
C SER A 13 -3.81 43.59 17.20
N GLY A 14 -2.86 44.48 16.92
CA GLY A 14 -2.14 44.52 15.64
C GLY A 14 -0.70 44.06 15.89
N PHE A 15 -0.43 42.76 15.67
CA PHE A 15 0.92 42.19 15.71
C PHE A 15 1.21 41.47 14.38
N ASN A 16 1.99 42.18 13.54
CA ASN A 16 2.97 41.74 12.54
C ASN A 16 2.65 40.54 11.62
N GLU A 17 2.08 40.84 10.44
CA GLU A 17 2.06 39.93 9.28
C GLU A 17 3.43 39.81 8.56
N ASP A 18 4.38 40.72 8.81
CA ASP A 18 5.63 40.78 8.04
C ASP A 18 6.70 39.75 8.44
N ILE A 19 6.56 39.05 9.58
CA ILE A 19 7.53 38.02 10.02
C ILE A 19 7.20 36.63 9.43
N MET A 20 5.96 36.43 8.95
CA MET A 20 5.55 35.17 8.30
C MET A 20 6.04 35.08 6.84
N GLY A 21 6.39 36.20 6.21
CA GLY A 21 6.87 36.24 4.83
C GLY A 21 8.31 35.77 4.62
N GLU A 22 9.18 35.94 5.61
CA GLU A 22 10.60 35.56 5.52
C GLU A 22 10.90 34.15 6.03
N ILE A 23 10.19 33.67 7.05
CA ILE A 23 10.33 32.28 7.54
C ILE A 23 9.77 31.26 6.52
N GLY A 24 8.88 31.71 5.63
CA GLY A 24 8.32 30.90 4.54
C GLY A 24 9.27 30.67 3.35
N ARG A 25 10.39 31.39 3.23
CA ARG A 25 11.33 31.24 2.09
C ARG A 25 12.60 30.44 2.38
N GLU A 26 12.96 30.22 3.64
CA GLU A 26 14.16 29.44 4.01
C GLU A 26 13.88 27.98 4.42
N ILE A 27 12.62 27.52 4.39
CA ILE A 27 12.26 26.10 4.49
C ILE A 27 11.97 25.53 3.08
N LEU A 28 12.94 25.72 2.18
CA LEU A 28 13.05 25.02 0.90
C LEU A 28 14.40 24.32 0.85
N VAL A 29 14.57 23.32 1.73
CA VAL A 29 15.62 22.31 1.59
C VAL A 29 14.93 20.96 1.67
N GLU A 30 14.89 20.32 0.49
CA GLU A 30 14.61 18.89 0.24
C GLU A 30 13.25 18.34 0.70
N ARG A 31 12.18 18.74 0.01
CA ARG A 31 11.00 17.86 -0.14
C ARG A 31 11.17 17.10 -1.45
N ASP A 32 11.37 15.80 -1.32
CA ASP A 32 11.57 14.86 -2.42
C ASP A 32 10.53 15.01 -3.54
N GLU A 33 10.98 14.82 -4.78
CA GLU A 33 10.22 14.79 -6.05
C GLU A 33 9.11 13.71 -6.11
N GLU A 34 8.71 13.14 -4.97
CA GLU A 34 7.84 11.96 -4.83
C GLU A 34 6.36 12.23 -5.20
N TYR A 35 5.97 13.50 -5.31
CA TYR A 35 4.60 13.93 -5.65
C TYR A 35 4.42 14.36 -7.12
N VAL A 36 5.43 14.22 -8.00
CA VAL A 36 5.40 14.78 -9.38
C VAL A 36 4.85 13.79 -10.43
N LEU A 37 4.48 12.57 -10.05
CA LEU A 37 4.07 11.53 -11.00
C LEU A 37 2.56 11.25 -11.06
N ASP A 38 1.73 11.93 -10.28
CA ASP A 38 0.31 11.59 -10.08
C ASP A 38 -0.56 11.61 -11.36
N ASP A 39 -0.07 12.21 -12.44
CA ASP A 39 -0.74 12.30 -13.76
C ASP A 39 0.01 11.56 -14.88
N LYS A 40 1.14 10.91 -14.59
CA LYS A 40 2.02 10.36 -15.62
C LYS A 40 1.70 8.90 -15.94
N VAL A 41 1.89 8.53 -17.21
CA VAL A 41 1.86 7.13 -17.65
C VAL A 41 3.26 6.54 -17.53
N ILE A 42 3.34 5.40 -16.86
CA ILE A 42 4.59 4.69 -16.64
C ILE A 42 4.81 3.67 -17.75
N LEU A 43 5.95 3.77 -18.43
CA LEU A 43 6.38 2.83 -19.47
C LEU A 43 7.59 2.06 -18.94
N VAL A 44 7.39 0.82 -18.52
CA VAL A 44 8.48 -0.04 -18.03
C VAL A 44 9.12 -0.76 -19.21
N VAL A 45 10.44 -0.81 -19.28
CA VAL A 45 11.18 -1.51 -20.35
C VAL A 45 11.95 -2.71 -19.81
N ASP A 46 12.02 -3.81 -20.58
CA ASP A 46 12.89 -4.94 -20.28
C ASP A 46 14.26 -4.83 -20.98
N THR A 47 15.19 -5.72 -20.64
CA THR A 47 16.56 -5.73 -21.20
C THR A 47 16.57 -5.98 -22.70
N ASN A 48 15.77 -6.93 -23.18
CA ASN A 48 15.75 -7.33 -24.59
C ASN A 48 15.20 -6.22 -25.49
N PHE A 49 14.17 -5.52 -25.04
CA PHE A 49 13.54 -4.39 -25.72
C PHE A 49 14.49 -3.20 -25.75
N VAL A 50 15.20 -2.93 -24.65
CA VAL A 50 16.24 -1.88 -24.60
C VAL A 50 17.37 -2.16 -25.59
N ILE A 51 17.86 -3.39 -25.66
CA ILE A 51 18.96 -3.75 -26.56
C ILE A 51 18.51 -3.70 -28.02
N SER A 52 17.34 -4.26 -28.32
CA SER A 52 16.88 -4.45 -29.70
C SER A 52 16.29 -3.19 -30.32
N HIS A 53 15.72 -2.30 -29.49
CA HIS A 53 14.88 -1.17 -29.94
C HIS A 53 15.30 0.16 -29.29
N LEU A 54 16.59 0.33 -28.96
CA LEU A 54 17.11 1.53 -28.31
C LEU A 54 16.77 2.82 -29.06
N SER A 55 16.81 2.81 -30.39
CA SER A 55 16.46 4.00 -31.20
C SER A 55 15.02 4.42 -30.97
N LEU A 56 14.09 3.46 -30.93
CA LEU A 56 12.68 3.73 -30.69
C LEU A 56 12.45 4.29 -29.27
N ILE A 57 13.18 3.77 -28.27
CA ILE A 57 13.14 4.29 -26.89
C ILE A 57 13.67 5.73 -26.82
N SER A 58 14.77 6.01 -27.52
CA SER A 58 15.36 7.35 -27.61
C SER A 58 14.42 8.34 -28.30
N ASP A 59 13.74 7.92 -29.36
CA ASP A 59 12.78 8.76 -30.05
C ASP A 59 11.54 8.99 -29.17
N LEU A 60 11.09 7.96 -28.44
CA LEU A 60 9.99 8.05 -27.48
C LEU A 60 10.29 8.99 -26.32
N SER A 61 11.50 8.95 -25.76
CA SER A 61 11.89 9.82 -24.64
C SER A 61 11.79 11.31 -24.99
N SER A 62 12.01 11.66 -26.26
CA SER A 62 11.84 13.03 -26.78
C SER A 62 10.39 13.52 -26.79
N GLN A 63 9.42 12.60 -26.84
CA GLN A 63 7.98 12.91 -26.86
C GLN A 63 7.32 12.75 -25.50
N CYS A 64 7.96 12.06 -24.55
CA CYS A 64 7.38 11.73 -23.24
C CYS A 64 6.82 12.95 -22.50
N GLU A 65 7.45 14.12 -22.57
CA GLU A 65 6.95 15.32 -21.89
C GLU A 65 5.58 15.76 -22.43
N ALA A 66 5.41 15.77 -23.76
CA ALA A 66 4.17 16.17 -24.41
C ALA A 66 2.99 15.23 -24.06
N TYR A 67 3.28 13.94 -23.86
CA TYR A 67 2.28 12.92 -23.55
C TYR A 67 2.17 12.58 -22.06
N LYS A 68 2.94 13.26 -21.19
CA LYS A 68 3.07 12.94 -19.76
C LYS A 68 3.51 11.49 -19.49
N TYR A 69 4.42 10.95 -20.30
CA TYR A 69 4.97 9.62 -20.12
C TYR A 69 6.28 9.65 -19.33
N VAL A 70 6.61 8.56 -18.64
CA VAL A 70 7.94 8.33 -18.05
C VAL A 70 8.38 6.92 -18.36
N ILE A 71 9.57 6.79 -18.94
CA ILE A 71 10.22 5.52 -19.19
C ILE A 71 10.98 5.12 -17.93
N ILE A 72 10.60 3.99 -17.35
CA ILE A 72 11.22 3.41 -16.17
C ILE A 72 12.11 2.25 -16.57
N PHE A 73 13.37 2.33 -16.17
CA PHE A 73 14.34 1.24 -16.24
C PHE A 73 14.36 0.48 -14.90
N PRO A 74 13.88 -0.78 -14.85
CA PRO A 74 13.99 -1.62 -13.66
C PRO A 74 15.45 -1.82 -13.24
N TRP A 75 15.67 -2.04 -11.95
CA TRP A 75 17.01 -2.33 -11.42
C TRP A 75 17.62 -3.57 -12.09
N THR A 76 16.81 -4.59 -12.28
CA THR A 76 17.21 -5.85 -12.92
C THR A 76 17.64 -5.65 -14.36
N THR A 77 16.96 -4.79 -15.11
CA THR A 77 17.36 -4.42 -16.47
C THR A 77 18.75 -3.79 -16.51
N ILE A 78 19.06 -2.91 -15.56
CA ILE A 78 20.39 -2.29 -15.45
C ILE A 78 21.45 -3.33 -15.05
N GLN A 79 21.12 -4.27 -14.16
CA GLN A 79 22.02 -5.35 -13.75
C GLN A 79 22.31 -6.33 -14.89
N GLU A 80 21.31 -6.72 -15.66
CA GLU A 80 21.45 -7.60 -16.81
C GLU A 80 22.31 -6.96 -17.91
N LEU A 81 22.09 -5.67 -18.22
CA LEU A 81 22.96 -4.93 -19.15
C LEU A 81 24.42 -4.92 -18.70
N ASN A 82 24.67 -4.73 -17.39
CA ASN A 82 26.02 -4.82 -16.83
C ASN A 82 26.61 -6.23 -16.92
N GLY A 83 25.80 -7.28 -16.69
CA GLY A 83 26.21 -8.67 -16.85
C GLY A 83 26.59 -9.00 -18.31
N LEU A 84 25.79 -8.53 -19.27
CA LEU A 84 26.04 -8.71 -20.70
C LEU A 84 27.27 -7.95 -21.21
N LYS A 85 27.61 -6.82 -20.57
CA LYS A 85 28.84 -6.07 -20.85
C LYS A 85 30.10 -6.88 -20.50
N LEU A 86 30.03 -7.72 -19.46
CA LEU A 86 31.16 -8.53 -18.97
C LEU A 86 31.33 -9.85 -19.75
N SER A 87 30.26 -10.39 -20.33
CA SER A 87 30.27 -11.63 -21.10
C SER A 87 30.64 -11.46 -22.59
N GLY A 88 30.75 -10.20 -23.05
CA GLY A 88 30.84 -9.80 -24.46
C GLY A 88 32.12 -10.12 -25.24
N ASN A 89 32.85 -11.21 -24.93
CA ASN A 89 34.04 -11.57 -25.70
C ASN A 89 33.78 -12.47 -26.93
N ARG A 90 32.59 -13.07 -27.16
CA ARG A 90 32.45 -14.12 -28.20
C ARG A 90 31.10 -14.35 -28.91
N ILE A 91 30.10 -13.46 -28.89
CA ILE A 91 28.79 -13.80 -29.50
C ILE A 91 28.39 -12.77 -30.56
N GLU A 92 28.57 -13.15 -31.83
CA GLU A 92 27.91 -12.51 -32.98
C GLU A 92 26.40 -12.68 -32.83
N GLY A 93 25.66 -11.56 -32.71
CA GLY A 93 24.21 -11.57 -32.61
C GLY A 93 23.53 -11.86 -33.95
N HIS A 94 22.33 -12.45 -33.89
CA HIS A 94 21.43 -12.60 -35.04
C HIS A 94 20.96 -11.22 -35.52
N GLY A 95 21.76 -10.59 -36.39
CA GLY A 95 21.52 -9.24 -36.91
C GLY A 95 22.76 -8.53 -37.46
N GLY A 96 23.96 -9.07 -37.24
CA GLY A 96 25.21 -8.49 -37.76
C GLY A 96 25.77 -7.33 -36.94
N GLU A 97 25.03 -6.80 -35.96
CA GLU A 97 25.56 -5.88 -34.95
C GLU A 97 26.18 -6.64 -33.78
N ASP A 98 27.33 -6.16 -33.32
CA ASP A 98 28.01 -6.66 -32.12
C ASP A 98 27.10 -6.43 -30.90
N MET A 99 26.65 -7.52 -30.27
CA MET A 99 25.83 -7.47 -29.06
C MET A 99 26.47 -6.60 -27.98
N ALA A 100 27.80 -6.66 -27.84
CA ALA A 100 28.52 -5.84 -26.88
C ALA A 100 28.45 -4.35 -27.23
N PHE A 101 28.36 -4.01 -28.52
CA PHE A 101 28.14 -2.63 -28.98
C PHE A 101 26.73 -2.13 -28.64
N CYS A 102 25.69 -2.94 -28.84
CA CYS A 102 24.31 -2.59 -28.47
C CYS A 102 24.16 -2.37 -26.96
N VAL A 103 24.74 -3.27 -26.15
CA VAL A 103 24.75 -3.14 -24.68
C VAL A 103 25.48 -1.87 -24.23
N ARG A 104 26.63 -1.54 -24.85
CA ARG A 104 27.36 -0.29 -24.57
C ARG A 104 26.51 0.93 -24.91
N ARG A 105 25.89 0.96 -26.08
CA ARG A 105 25.02 2.07 -26.51
C ARG A 105 23.83 2.25 -25.57
N ALA A 106 23.17 1.16 -25.19
CA ALA A 106 22.05 1.20 -24.24
C ALA A 106 22.49 1.76 -22.88
N THR A 107 23.60 1.25 -22.35
CA THR A 107 24.17 1.71 -21.08
C THR A 107 24.53 3.20 -21.13
N ASP A 108 25.18 3.65 -22.21
CA ASP A 108 25.57 5.05 -22.40
C ASP A 108 24.36 5.96 -22.54
N PHE A 109 23.30 5.51 -23.22
CA PHE A 109 22.03 6.24 -23.34
C PHE A 109 21.38 6.43 -21.97
N ILE A 110 21.20 5.35 -21.19
CA ILE A 110 20.60 5.43 -19.85
C ILE A 110 21.44 6.34 -18.96
N TYR A 111 22.77 6.18 -18.95
CA TYR A 111 23.67 6.99 -18.14
C TYR A 111 23.57 8.48 -18.48
N LYS A 112 23.60 8.84 -19.77
CA LYS A 112 23.49 10.24 -20.21
C LYS A 112 22.14 10.85 -19.85
N SER A 113 21.06 10.11 -20.08
CA SER A 113 19.68 10.58 -19.80
C SER A 113 19.50 10.86 -18.30
N LEU A 114 19.99 9.97 -17.44
CA LEU A 114 19.94 10.15 -15.99
C LEU A 114 20.87 11.29 -15.51
N LEU A 115 22.06 11.42 -16.09
CA LEU A 115 23.00 12.50 -15.76
C LEU A 115 22.44 13.88 -16.12
N GLN A 116 21.73 13.97 -17.23
CA GLN A 116 21.06 15.19 -17.70
C GLN A 116 19.75 15.48 -16.95
N LYS A 117 19.32 14.59 -16.05
CA LYS A 117 18.05 14.66 -15.32
C LYS A 117 16.85 14.85 -16.25
N GLU A 118 16.83 14.10 -17.35
CA GLU A 118 15.69 14.12 -18.26
C GLU A 118 14.42 13.72 -17.51
N SER A 119 13.37 14.54 -17.58
CA SER A 119 12.10 14.29 -16.88
C SER A 119 11.30 13.11 -17.45
N SER A 120 11.71 12.63 -18.63
CA SER A 120 11.14 11.53 -19.39
C SER A 120 11.73 10.17 -19.04
N ILE A 121 12.93 10.11 -18.45
CA ILE A 121 13.66 8.87 -18.16
C ILE A 121 13.98 8.78 -16.68
N ARG A 122 13.74 7.61 -16.09
CA ARG A 122 14.03 7.38 -14.69
C ARG A 122 14.43 5.93 -14.42
N GLY A 123 15.39 5.74 -13.50
CA GLY A 123 15.69 4.43 -12.93
C GLY A 123 14.78 4.12 -11.74
N GLN A 124 14.41 2.86 -11.58
CA GLN A 124 13.72 2.37 -10.39
C GLN A 124 14.60 2.60 -9.14
N LYS A 125 14.07 3.22 -8.08
CA LYS A 125 14.76 3.33 -6.78
C LYS A 125 14.69 1.99 -6.05
N MET A 126 15.66 1.72 -5.17
CA MET A 126 15.68 0.51 -4.33
C MET A 126 14.46 0.36 -3.42
N THR A 127 13.79 1.47 -3.10
CA THR A 127 12.57 1.51 -2.27
C THR A 127 11.29 1.32 -3.07
N GLU A 128 11.37 1.28 -4.40
CA GLU A 128 10.22 1.15 -5.31
C GLU A 128 9.99 -0.31 -5.70
N VAL A 129 9.70 -1.12 -4.68
CA VAL A 129 9.61 -2.58 -4.79
C VAL A 129 8.44 -3.07 -3.93
N ILE A 130 7.69 -4.08 -4.39
CA ILE A 130 6.67 -4.75 -3.57
C ILE A 130 7.28 -5.94 -2.85
N ASP A 131 7.99 -6.79 -3.57
CA ASP A 131 8.71 -7.95 -3.05
C ASP A 131 10.18 -7.94 -3.51
N ALA A 132 11.07 -7.55 -2.60
CA ALA A 132 12.50 -7.45 -2.83
C ALA A 132 13.23 -8.82 -2.93
N THR A 133 12.52 -9.94 -2.73
CA THR A 133 13.10 -11.28 -2.85
C THR A 133 13.04 -11.83 -4.27
N LEU A 134 12.25 -11.20 -5.16
CA LEU A 134 12.11 -11.59 -6.56
C LEU A 134 13.37 -11.27 -7.36
N THR A 135 13.65 -12.08 -8.39
CA THR A 135 14.84 -11.97 -9.23
C THR A 135 14.49 -12.17 -10.71
N GLY A 136 15.33 -11.69 -11.63
CA GLY A 136 15.13 -11.83 -13.08
C GLY A 136 13.79 -11.23 -13.53
N ASP A 137 13.10 -11.87 -14.47
CA ASP A 137 11.81 -11.40 -15.00
C ASP A 137 10.76 -11.06 -13.93
N ASP A 138 10.72 -11.82 -12.82
CA ASP A 138 9.75 -11.58 -11.75
C ASP A 138 10.00 -10.25 -11.02
N SER A 139 11.24 -9.76 -10.99
CA SER A 139 11.55 -8.42 -10.48
C SER A 139 11.21 -7.30 -11.47
N ILE A 140 11.15 -7.57 -12.78
CA ILE A 140 10.61 -6.62 -13.77
C ILE A 140 9.08 -6.53 -13.62
N LEU A 141 8.41 -7.66 -13.41
CA LEU A 141 7.00 -7.70 -13.05
C LEU A 141 6.74 -6.93 -11.75
N ASP A 142 7.56 -7.13 -10.71
CA ASP A 142 7.45 -6.38 -9.45
C ASP A 142 7.53 -4.86 -9.67
N CYS A 143 8.45 -4.40 -10.52
CA CYS A 143 8.55 -3.00 -10.91
C CYS A 143 7.24 -2.50 -11.54
N CYS A 144 6.66 -3.25 -12.48
CA CYS A 144 5.38 -2.91 -13.10
C CYS A 144 4.26 -2.83 -12.05
N ARG A 145 4.19 -3.83 -11.17
CA ARG A 145 3.19 -3.90 -10.10
C ARG A 145 3.35 -2.78 -9.09
N TYR A 146 4.57 -2.35 -8.76
CA TYR A 146 4.77 -1.21 -7.85
C TYR A 146 4.08 0.04 -8.39
N TRP A 147 4.31 0.37 -9.66
CA TRP A 147 3.70 1.55 -10.28
C TRP A 147 2.18 1.41 -10.44
N HIS A 148 1.71 0.23 -10.82
CA HIS A 148 0.30 -0.03 -11.02
C HIS A 148 -0.49 -0.16 -9.72
N GLU A 149 -0.07 -1.03 -8.80
CA GLU A 149 -0.80 -1.40 -7.59
C GLU A 149 -0.50 -0.50 -6.38
N LYS A 150 0.77 -0.06 -6.21
CA LYS A 150 1.13 0.80 -5.05
C LYS A 150 0.96 2.27 -5.34
N ARG A 151 1.22 2.71 -6.57
CA ARG A 151 1.14 4.13 -6.96
C ARG A 151 -0.12 4.46 -7.77
N PHE A 152 -0.92 3.45 -8.13
CA PHE A 152 -2.17 3.63 -8.89
C PHE A 152 -1.97 4.38 -10.22
N LEU A 153 -0.78 4.25 -10.81
CA LEU A 153 -0.45 4.88 -12.09
C LEU A 153 -0.72 3.91 -13.24
N LYS A 154 -1.18 4.47 -14.37
CA LYS A 154 -1.32 3.72 -15.62
C LYS A 154 0.06 3.25 -16.02
N THR A 155 0.23 1.93 -16.09
CA THR A 155 1.52 1.29 -16.31
C THR A 155 1.43 0.39 -17.53
N ILE A 156 2.43 0.44 -18.39
CA ILE A 156 2.52 -0.40 -19.59
C ILE A 156 3.93 -0.97 -19.67
N LEU A 157 4.05 -2.28 -19.90
CA LEU A 157 5.32 -2.93 -20.17
C LEU A 157 5.64 -2.91 -21.66
N LEU A 158 6.82 -2.42 -22.03
CA LEU A 158 7.40 -2.56 -23.37
C LEU A 158 8.35 -3.77 -23.37
N SER A 159 7.92 -4.88 -23.97
CA SER A 159 8.66 -6.15 -23.96
C SER A 159 8.32 -7.00 -25.17
N ASN A 160 9.30 -7.72 -25.70
CA ASN A 160 9.10 -8.75 -26.72
C ASN A 160 9.00 -10.16 -26.13
N ASP A 161 9.23 -10.31 -24.82
CA ASP A 161 9.12 -11.59 -24.14
C ASP A 161 7.64 -11.91 -23.87
N LYS A 162 7.15 -12.97 -24.52
CA LYS A 162 5.74 -13.39 -24.40
C LYS A 162 5.41 -13.88 -22.99
N ASN A 163 6.34 -14.54 -22.31
CA ASN A 163 6.09 -15.06 -20.96
C ASN A 163 5.99 -13.92 -19.96
N LEU A 164 6.91 -12.96 -20.03
CA LEU A 164 6.85 -11.76 -19.19
C LEU A 164 5.59 -10.94 -19.51
N SER A 165 5.25 -10.76 -20.79
CA SER A 165 4.03 -10.07 -21.22
C SER A 165 2.78 -10.74 -20.65
N ILE A 166 2.67 -12.07 -20.73
CA ILE A 166 1.54 -12.82 -20.15
C ILE A 166 1.46 -12.64 -18.65
N LYS A 167 2.60 -12.75 -17.93
CA LYS A 167 2.64 -12.53 -16.48
C LYS A 167 2.10 -11.14 -16.12
N VAL A 168 2.57 -10.09 -16.81
CA VAL A 168 2.12 -8.71 -16.57
C VAL A 168 0.62 -8.53 -16.87
N MET A 169 0.10 -9.14 -17.94
CA MET A 169 -1.33 -9.09 -18.27
C MET A 169 -2.23 -9.80 -17.24
N ILE A 170 -1.76 -10.87 -16.61
CA ILE A 170 -2.49 -11.54 -15.50
C ILE A 170 -2.72 -10.56 -14.33
N HIS A 171 -1.83 -9.59 -14.14
CA HIS A 171 -1.93 -8.56 -13.12
C HIS A 171 -2.70 -7.30 -13.57
N GLY A 172 -3.41 -7.34 -14.71
CA GLY A 172 -4.20 -6.20 -15.21
C GLY A 172 -3.34 -5.08 -15.82
N ILE A 173 -2.08 -5.36 -16.13
CA ILE A 173 -1.14 -4.40 -16.71
C ILE A 173 -0.99 -4.70 -18.21
N TYR A 174 -1.11 -3.69 -19.07
CA TYR A 174 -0.93 -3.91 -20.51
C TYR A 174 0.54 -4.09 -20.87
N SER A 175 0.79 -4.86 -21.92
CA SER A 175 2.09 -4.97 -22.56
C SER A 175 2.02 -4.65 -24.04
N ILE A 176 3.07 -4.02 -24.57
CA ILE A 176 3.26 -3.72 -25.98
C ILE A 176 4.57 -4.38 -26.41
N SER A 177 4.47 -5.17 -27.47
CA SER A 177 5.63 -5.77 -28.15
C SER A 177 5.93 -5.03 -29.44
N TYR A 178 7.20 -5.01 -29.81
CA TYR A 178 7.64 -4.44 -31.07
C TYR A 178 7.14 -5.30 -32.24
N GLN A 179 6.60 -4.64 -33.26
CA GLN A 179 6.26 -5.27 -34.52
C GLN A 179 7.25 -4.79 -35.60
N PRO A 180 7.67 -5.65 -36.55
CA PRO A 180 8.55 -5.22 -37.64
C PRO A 180 7.99 -4.01 -38.38
N GLY A 181 8.76 -2.91 -38.42
CA GLY A 181 8.35 -1.65 -39.05
C GLY A 181 7.59 -0.70 -38.11
N MET A 182 7.49 -1.01 -36.82
CA MET A 182 6.89 -0.12 -35.83
C MET A 182 7.71 1.18 -35.72
N THR A 183 7.08 2.30 -36.06
CA THR A 183 7.63 3.64 -35.89
C THR A 183 7.22 4.22 -34.54
N LEU A 184 7.78 5.38 -34.19
CA LEU A 184 7.38 6.12 -32.99
C LEU A 184 5.88 6.43 -32.98
N GLU A 185 5.33 6.87 -34.12
CA GLU A 185 3.92 7.23 -34.25
C GLU A 185 3.01 6.02 -34.00
N LEU A 186 3.38 4.86 -34.55
CA LEU A 186 2.65 3.60 -34.31
C LEU A 186 2.73 3.15 -32.85
N LEU A 187 3.87 3.34 -32.20
CA LEU A 187 4.02 3.05 -30.77
C LEU A 187 3.16 3.98 -29.91
N LEU A 188 3.16 5.28 -30.19
CA LEU A 188 2.32 6.25 -29.48
C LEU A 188 0.82 5.97 -29.69
N GLU A 189 0.43 5.57 -30.89
CA GLU A 189 -0.95 5.15 -31.19
C GLU A 189 -1.34 3.90 -30.37
N GLU A 190 -0.47 2.89 -30.31
CA GLU A 190 -0.72 1.68 -29.54
C GLU A 190 -0.80 1.95 -28.04
N ILE A 191 0.10 2.79 -27.50
CA ILE A 191 0.04 3.26 -26.12
C ILE A 191 -1.30 3.95 -25.87
N SER A 192 -1.70 4.86 -26.74
CA SER A 192 -2.98 5.60 -26.61
C SER A 192 -4.18 4.65 -26.61
N LYS A 193 -4.20 3.64 -27.48
CA LYS A 193 -5.24 2.60 -27.48
C LYS A 193 -5.31 1.87 -26.13
N LYS A 194 -4.18 1.46 -25.55
CA LYS A 194 -4.17 0.80 -24.24
C LYS A 194 -4.65 1.73 -23.13
N LEU A 195 -4.32 3.01 -23.20
CA LEU A 195 -4.80 4.02 -22.25
C LEU A 195 -6.30 4.25 -22.36
N ASP A 196 -6.86 4.23 -23.56
CA ASP A 196 -8.32 4.28 -23.77
C ASP A 196 -9.00 3.04 -23.19
N HIS A 197 -8.38 1.87 -23.29
CA HIS A 197 -8.87 0.66 -22.64
C HIS A 197 -8.86 0.77 -21.12
N TYR A 198 -7.83 1.38 -20.51
CA TYR A 198 -7.85 1.69 -19.07
C TYR A 198 -9.03 2.59 -18.67
N LEU A 199 -9.35 3.59 -19.49
CA LEU A 199 -10.49 4.47 -19.25
C LEU A 199 -11.83 3.74 -19.42
N LYS A 200 -11.96 2.94 -20.48
CA LYS A 200 -13.18 2.16 -20.75
C LYS A 200 -13.41 1.05 -19.74
N GLN A 201 -12.37 0.40 -19.21
CA GLN A 201 -12.54 -0.56 -18.12
C GLN A 201 -13.06 0.14 -16.87
N LYS A 202 -12.54 1.35 -16.57
CA LYS A 202 -13.05 2.14 -15.45
C LYS A 202 -14.51 2.56 -15.68
N ASP A 203 -14.85 3.04 -16.87
CA ASP A 203 -16.22 3.43 -17.22
C ASP A 203 -17.17 2.22 -17.29
N PHE A 204 -16.70 1.04 -17.73
CA PHE A 204 -17.50 -0.18 -17.79
C PHE A 204 -17.68 -0.82 -16.41
N ASP A 205 -16.68 -0.76 -15.54
CA ASP A 205 -16.83 -1.11 -14.13
C ASP A 205 -17.79 -0.13 -13.44
N GLU A 206 -17.80 1.15 -13.83
CA GLU A 206 -18.77 2.16 -13.36
C GLU A 206 -20.18 1.99 -13.97
N LEU A 207 -20.32 1.55 -15.23
CA LEU A 207 -21.59 1.36 -15.95
C LEU A 207 -22.24 -0.01 -15.69
N GLN A 208 -21.47 -1.09 -15.49
CA GLN A 208 -22.02 -2.38 -15.04
C GLN A 208 -22.58 -2.28 -13.60
N ASN A 209 -22.11 -1.31 -12.82
CA ASN A 209 -22.73 -0.98 -11.53
C ASN A 209 -24.08 -0.25 -11.68
N ILE A 210 -24.43 0.26 -12.87
CA ILE A 210 -25.70 0.95 -13.16
C ILE A 210 -26.72 -0.01 -13.80
N ASP A 211 -26.30 -0.91 -14.70
CA ASP A 211 -27.23 -1.79 -15.43
C ASP A 211 -27.75 -3.01 -14.62
N MET A 212 -27.18 -3.30 -13.43
CA MET A 212 -27.72 -4.32 -12.53
C MET A 212 -28.84 -3.81 -11.59
N GLU A 213 -29.32 -2.57 -11.75
CA GLU A 213 -30.44 -2.02 -10.95
C GLU A 213 -31.85 -2.22 -11.57
N ILE A 214 -31.99 -2.86 -12.74
CA ILE A 214 -33.28 -2.86 -13.47
C ILE A 214 -34.01 -4.23 -13.56
N ASP A 215 -33.39 -5.37 -13.28
CA ASP A 215 -34.05 -6.67 -13.54
C ASP A 215 -34.70 -7.41 -12.35
N ASP A 216 -34.67 -6.88 -11.13
CA ASP A 216 -35.28 -7.54 -9.95
C ASP A 216 -36.65 -6.99 -9.54
N ILE A 217 -37.59 -6.90 -10.51
CA ILE A 217 -39.03 -6.92 -10.22
C ILE A 217 -39.77 -7.79 -11.24
N GLN A 218 -39.76 -9.12 -11.05
CA GLN A 218 -40.95 -9.99 -11.12
C GLN A 218 -40.60 -11.49 -10.96
N GLY A 219 -41.09 -12.07 -9.86
CA GLY A 219 -42.00 -13.23 -9.94
C GLY A 219 -41.43 -14.65 -10.00
N ASP A 220 -41.64 -15.36 -8.89
CA ASP A 220 -42.08 -16.76 -8.77
C ASP A 220 -41.08 -17.93 -8.92
N SER A 221 -40.74 -18.44 -7.72
CA SER A 221 -40.87 -19.83 -7.25
C SER A 221 -40.39 -20.99 -8.13
N PHE A 222 -39.42 -21.76 -7.61
CA PHE A 222 -39.51 -23.22 -7.62
C PHE A 222 -38.64 -23.87 -6.52
N GLN A 223 -39.25 -24.74 -5.70
CA GLN A 223 -38.60 -25.57 -4.68
C GLN A 223 -37.94 -26.81 -5.29
N SER A 224 -36.89 -27.33 -4.63
CA SER A 224 -36.65 -28.75 -4.32
C SER A 224 -35.13 -29.02 -4.21
N SER A 225 -34.58 -29.92 -3.39
CA SER A 225 -34.80 -30.44 -2.04
C SER A 225 -33.66 -31.45 -1.79
N LYS A 226 -33.23 -31.60 -0.52
CA LYS A 226 -32.62 -32.81 0.12
C LYS A 226 -31.21 -33.24 -0.37
N SER A 227 -30.30 -33.83 0.43
CA SER A 227 -30.20 -34.22 1.85
C SER A 227 -28.87 -35.00 2.04
N VAL A 228 -28.20 -34.89 3.22
CA VAL A 228 -27.63 -36.03 4.02
C VAL A 228 -26.38 -36.74 3.40
N ASP A 229 -25.23 -36.99 4.05
CA ASP A 229 -24.98 -37.49 5.41
C ASP A 229 -23.49 -37.38 5.84
N ASP A 230 -23.30 -37.67 7.12
CA ASP A 230 -22.18 -37.49 8.05
C ASP A 230 -20.85 -38.26 7.88
N ASN A 231 -19.78 -37.55 8.25
CA ASN A 231 -18.64 -37.87 9.14
C ASN A 231 -18.23 -39.32 9.46
N LEU A 232 -16.91 -39.62 9.37
CA LEU A 232 -16.04 -40.02 10.50
C LEU A 232 -14.57 -40.27 10.05
N PHE A 233 -13.57 -39.74 10.77
CA PHE A 233 -12.48 -40.52 11.41
C PHE A 233 -11.42 -39.62 12.12
N LEU A 234 -11.24 -39.87 13.44
CA LEU A 234 -10.07 -39.75 14.35
C LEU A 234 -8.91 -38.79 13.95
N ARG A 235 -8.29 -37.97 14.84
CA ARG A 235 -7.75 -38.35 16.15
C ARG A 235 -7.18 -37.13 16.91
N ASN A 236 -7.13 -37.30 18.23
CA ASN A 236 -6.59 -36.44 19.28
C ASN A 236 -5.09 -36.07 19.20
N THR A 237 -4.79 -34.96 19.92
CA THR A 237 -3.56 -34.63 20.70
C THR A 237 -2.29 -34.18 19.99
N LYS A 238 -2.00 -32.86 20.02
CA LYS A 238 -0.99 -32.21 20.90
C LYS A 238 -0.94 -30.71 20.61
N GLN A 239 -1.22 -29.91 21.64
CA GLN A 239 -1.03 -28.45 21.62
C GLN A 239 0.46 -28.12 21.52
N ASN A 240 0.86 -27.60 20.36
CA ASN A 240 1.97 -26.68 20.20
C ASN A 240 1.45 -25.53 19.35
N LEU A 241 1.82 -24.30 19.68
CA LEU A 241 1.52 -23.10 18.88
C LEU A 241 2.24 -23.19 17.53
N GLU A 242 1.66 -23.92 16.60
CA GLU A 242 1.86 -23.70 15.17
C GLU A 242 0.74 -22.76 14.71
N PHE A 243 1.13 -21.59 14.22
CA PHE A 243 0.23 -20.76 13.43
C PHE A 243 -0.16 -21.60 12.22
N LYS A 244 -1.39 -22.10 12.22
CA LYS A 244 -1.97 -22.79 11.09
C LYS A 244 -2.09 -21.77 9.97
N GLU A 245 -1.36 -21.96 8.87
CA GLU A 245 -1.48 -21.20 7.61
C GLU A 245 -2.83 -21.46 6.89
N ASP A 246 -3.87 -21.82 7.64
CA ASP A 246 -5.22 -22.04 7.15
C ASP A 246 -6.10 -20.85 7.53
N CYS A 247 -5.92 -19.73 6.84
CA CYS A 247 -7.00 -18.78 6.63
C CYS A 247 -7.01 -18.42 5.15
N MET A 248 -7.71 -19.27 4.39
CA MET A 248 -8.37 -18.86 3.16
C MET A 248 -9.03 -17.50 3.41
N TYR A 249 -8.62 -16.46 2.68
CA TYR A 249 -9.59 -15.45 2.26
C TYR A 249 -10.52 -16.16 1.28
N ILE A 250 -11.54 -16.84 1.83
CA ILE A 250 -12.74 -17.15 1.07
C ILE A 250 -13.22 -15.82 0.51
N ASP A 251 -13.48 -15.77 -0.79
CA ASP A 251 -14.10 -14.66 -1.50
C ASP A 251 -15.29 -14.10 -0.71
N CYS A 252 -15.03 -13.11 0.14
CA CYS A 252 -16.05 -12.33 0.81
C CYS A 252 -16.17 -11.06 -0.01
N ILE A 253 -17.26 -10.97 -0.75
CA ILE A 253 -17.64 -9.83 -1.58
C ILE A 253 -17.43 -8.55 -0.75
N PRO A 254 -16.54 -7.62 -1.17
CA PRO A 254 -16.49 -6.29 -0.58
C PRO A 254 -17.90 -5.71 -0.63
N LEU A 255 -18.37 -5.05 0.44
CA LEU A 255 -19.60 -4.26 0.38
C LEU A 255 -19.39 -3.16 -0.68
N ARG A 256 -19.70 -3.47 -1.94
CA ARG A 256 -19.70 -2.52 -3.06
C ARG A 256 -20.95 -1.66 -2.91
N ASP A 257 -20.74 -0.35 -2.89
CA ASP A 257 -21.63 0.76 -3.29
C ASP A 257 -23.13 0.69 -3.00
N THR A 258 -23.58 -0.17 -2.09
CA THR A 258 -24.82 0.11 -1.37
C THR A 258 -24.51 1.33 -0.51
N PRO A 259 -25.34 2.39 -0.56
CA PRO A 259 -25.26 3.45 0.42
C PRO A 259 -25.68 2.84 1.76
N LEU A 260 -24.75 2.14 2.42
CA LEU A 260 -24.85 1.81 3.83
C LEU A 260 -25.17 3.14 4.51
N SER A 261 -26.31 3.17 5.20
CA SER A 261 -26.89 4.40 5.70
C SER A 261 -25.85 5.20 6.47
N ASP A 262 -25.98 6.53 6.49
CA ASP A 262 -25.13 7.39 7.33
C ASP A 262 -24.99 6.88 8.77
N GLU A 263 -26.00 6.17 9.26
CA GLU A 263 -26.01 5.46 10.54
C GLU A 263 -24.90 4.40 10.65
N TYR A 264 -24.66 3.60 9.61
CA TYR A 264 -23.61 2.57 9.60
C TYR A 264 -22.21 3.18 9.65
N ARG A 265 -21.96 4.22 8.84
CA ARG A 265 -20.67 4.92 8.83
C ARG A 265 -20.41 5.61 10.17
N THR A 266 -21.44 6.26 10.72
CA THR A 266 -21.38 6.88 12.06
C THR A 266 -21.05 5.85 13.12
N PHE A 267 -21.75 4.71 13.13
CA PHE A 267 -21.48 3.61 14.06
C PHE A 267 -20.03 3.12 13.96
N LEU A 268 -19.52 2.89 12.75
CA LEU A 268 -18.14 2.44 12.57
C LEU A 268 -17.11 3.50 12.94
N ALA A 269 -17.39 4.78 12.69
CA ALA A 269 -16.53 5.87 13.12
C ALA A 269 -16.44 5.91 14.66
N GLU A 270 -17.57 5.75 15.36
CA GLU A 270 -17.62 5.66 16.82
C GLU A 270 -16.88 4.41 17.33
N LEU A 271 -17.08 3.25 16.71
CA LEU A 271 -16.39 2.01 17.07
C LEU A 271 -14.88 2.14 16.89
N PHE A 272 -14.41 2.65 15.75
CA PHE A 272 -12.99 2.88 15.51
C PHE A 272 -12.41 3.89 16.49
N GLN A 273 -13.16 4.92 16.86
CA GLN A 273 -12.73 5.89 17.86
C GLN A 273 -12.61 5.26 19.26
N ASP A 274 -13.57 4.42 19.68
CA ASP A 274 -13.52 3.71 20.96
C ASP A 274 -12.36 2.70 21.01
N ILE A 275 -12.19 1.92 19.94
CA ILE A 275 -11.04 0.99 19.79
C ILE A 275 -9.75 1.78 19.86
N THR A 276 -9.60 2.83 19.07
CA THR A 276 -8.36 3.63 19.02
C THR A 276 -8.04 4.23 20.38
N THR A 277 -9.03 4.79 21.07
CA THR A 277 -8.82 5.41 22.40
C THR A 277 -8.37 4.36 23.42
N THR A 278 -9.08 3.22 23.47
CA THR A 278 -8.78 2.12 24.38
C THR A 278 -7.39 1.53 24.11
N VAL A 279 -7.10 1.23 22.84
CA VAL A 279 -5.82 0.73 22.36
C VAL A 279 -4.72 1.75 22.67
N ILE A 280 -4.89 3.05 22.44
CA ILE A 280 -3.79 3.98 22.66
C ILE A 280 -3.44 4.15 24.14
N GLU A 281 -4.45 4.33 25.00
CA GLU A 281 -4.22 4.54 26.43
C GLU A 281 -3.56 3.34 27.10
N THR A 282 -4.02 2.13 26.77
CA THR A 282 -3.43 0.92 27.32
C THR A 282 -2.01 0.68 26.79
N SER A 283 -1.67 1.17 25.59
CA SER A 283 -0.43 0.79 24.86
C SER A 283 0.70 1.63 25.36
N LYS A 284 0.42 2.91 25.62
CA LYS A 284 1.34 3.84 26.25
C LYS A 284 2.00 3.22 27.49
N ILE A 285 1.21 2.55 28.33
CA ILE A 285 1.68 1.93 29.56
C ILE A 285 2.50 0.67 29.25
N LEU A 286 1.97 -0.23 28.42
CA LEU A 286 2.63 -1.51 28.09
C LEU A 286 3.94 -1.31 27.32
N LEU A 287 3.96 -0.42 26.33
CA LEU A 287 5.15 -0.09 25.56
C LEU A 287 6.24 0.46 26.46
N LYS A 288 5.94 1.43 27.33
CA LYS A 288 6.94 2.00 28.25
C LYS A 288 7.56 0.91 29.12
N LYS A 289 6.73 0.02 29.69
CA LYS A 289 7.18 -1.09 30.52
C LYS A 289 8.03 -2.10 29.76
N HIS A 290 7.59 -2.51 28.57
CA HIS A 290 8.35 -3.45 27.72
C HIS A 290 9.69 -2.87 27.32
N MET A 291 9.73 -1.60 26.90
CA MET A 291 10.98 -0.92 26.53
C MET A 291 11.94 -0.81 27.71
N ALA A 292 11.45 -0.41 28.89
CA ALA A 292 12.28 -0.35 30.10
C ALA A 292 12.84 -1.73 30.47
N LYS A 293 12.05 -2.80 30.31
CA LYS A 293 12.47 -4.18 30.55
C LYS A 293 13.56 -4.63 29.58
N VAL A 294 13.40 -4.38 28.29
CA VAL A 294 14.36 -4.80 27.26
C VAL A 294 15.67 -3.99 27.35
N LEU A 295 15.58 -2.70 27.65
CA LEU A 295 16.74 -1.79 27.65
C LEU A 295 17.41 -1.64 29.02
N GLY A 296 16.83 -2.24 30.06
CA GLY A 296 17.38 -2.29 31.41
C GLY A 296 17.19 -1.00 32.24
N ASN A 297 16.68 0.09 31.67
CA ASN A 297 16.31 1.30 32.40
C ASN A 297 15.35 2.21 31.59
N ASP A 298 14.66 3.13 32.27
CA ASP A 298 13.72 4.07 31.66
C ASP A 298 14.38 5.13 30.77
N PHE A 299 15.63 5.52 31.07
CA PHE A 299 16.33 6.59 30.35
C PHE A 299 16.68 6.18 28.91
N SER A 300 17.12 4.94 28.72
CA SER A 300 17.36 4.35 27.39
C SER A 300 16.08 4.25 26.56
N ALA A 301 14.93 3.97 27.21
CA ALA A 301 13.64 3.95 26.55
C ALA A 301 13.24 5.34 26.05
N GLU A 302 13.37 6.37 26.89
CA GLU A 302 13.09 7.77 26.50
C GLU A 302 14.02 8.25 25.37
N TYR A 303 15.30 7.85 25.39
CA TYR A 303 16.24 8.19 24.33
C TYR A 303 15.90 7.53 22.99
N LEU A 304 15.51 6.25 22.98
CA LEU A 304 15.11 5.58 21.73
C LEU A 304 13.82 6.14 21.13
N LEU A 305 12.93 6.64 21.98
CA LEU A 305 11.69 7.29 21.56
C LEU A 305 11.92 8.73 21.08
N LYS A 306 13.15 9.25 21.13
CA LYS A 306 13.49 10.58 20.61
C LYS A 306 13.28 10.60 19.10
N GLY A 307 12.36 11.45 18.64
CA GLY A 307 11.94 11.52 17.24
C GLY A 307 10.80 10.57 16.87
N CYS A 308 10.18 9.90 17.84
CA CYS A 308 8.86 9.26 17.70
C CYS A 308 7.81 10.11 18.42
N THR A 309 6.56 10.07 17.96
CA THR A 309 5.41 10.62 18.69
C THR A 309 5.09 9.70 19.87
N PHE A 310 5.85 9.82 20.96
CA PHE A 310 5.60 9.11 22.21
C PHE A 310 5.17 10.08 23.33
N PRO A 311 4.10 9.78 24.10
CA PRO A 311 3.22 8.62 23.94
C PRO A 311 2.45 8.65 22.61
N PRO A 312 2.13 7.48 22.03
CA PRO A 312 1.35 7.45 20.80
C PRO A 312 0.00 8.16 21.05
N LYS A 313 -0.45 8.98 20.09
CA LYS A 313 -1.74 9.67 20.15
C LYS A 313 -2.75 9.05 19.19
N ARG A 314 -2.26 8.38 18.16
CA ARG A 314 -3.03 7.70 17.13
C ARG A 314 -2.52 6.27 16.96
N ILE A 315 -3.38 5.39 16.46
CA ILE A 315 -2.97 3.99 16.17
C ILE A 315 -1.80 3.92 15.19
N ASN A 316 -1.69 4.89 14.26
CA ASN A 316 -0.55 5.02 13.36
C ASN A 316 0.75 5.29 14.10
N ASP A 317 0.73 6.13 15.14
CA ASP A 317 1.91 6.43 15.94
C ASP A 317 2.38 5.16 16.67
N LEU A 318 1.42 4.42 17.25
CA LEU A 318 1.65 3.14 17.91
C LEU A 318 2.34 2.16 16.97
N PHE A 319 1.76 1.92 15.80
CA PHE A 319 2.31 1.00 14.81
C PHE A 319 3.67 1.47 14.27
N HIS A 320 3.84 2.78 14.05
CA HIS A 320 5.13 3.34 13.65
C HIS A 320 6.23 3.08 14.68
N ILE A 321 5.95 3.30 15.97
CA ILE A 321 6.89 3.01 17.06
C ILE A 321 7.31 1.53 17.03
N ILE A 322 6.34 0.62 16.88
CA ILE A 322 6.59 -0.82 16.84
C ILE A 322 7.45 -1.21 15.64
N GLN A 323 7.11 -0.69 14.45
CA GLN A 323 7.84 -0.99 13.22
C GLN A 323 9.27 -0.45 13.26
N LYS A 324 9.44 0.81 13.67
CA LYS A 324 10.75 1.48 13.74
C LYS A 324 11.70 0.77 14.71
N HIS A 325 11.18 0.31 15.85
CA HIS A 325 11.98 -0.36 16.87
C HIS A 325 11.80 -1.88 16.87
N TRP A 326 11.36 -2.46 15.73
CA TRP A 326 11.05 -3.89 15.63
C TRP A 326 12.24 -4.75 16.04
N ASN A 327 13.37 -4.61 15.35
CA ASN A 327 14.54 -5.45 15.55
C ASN A 327 15.16 -5.31 16.93
N THR A 328 15.04 -4.14 17.54
CA THR A 328 15.71 -3.81 18.81
C THR A 328 14.86 -4.11 20.04
N ILE A 329 13.52 -3.98 19.94
CA ILE A 329 12.63 -4.03 21.10
C ILE A 329 11.58 -5.14 20.96
N PHE A 330 10.99 -5.31 19.78
CA PHE A 330 9.77 -6.10 19.61
C PHE A 330 9.99 -7.48 18.98
N LYS A 331 11.13 -7.72 18.31
CA LYS A 331 11.41 -8.97 17.61
C LYS A 331 11.32 -10.20 18.53
N GLU A 332 11.92 -10.13 19.71
CA GLU A 332 11.89 -11.22 20.69
C GLU A 332 10.49 -11.45 21.28
N LEU A 333 9.69 -10.40 21.34
CA LEU A 333 8.33 -10.48 21.85
C LEU A 333 7.39 -11.22 20.88
N PHE A 334 7.39 -10.80 19.61
CA PHE A 334 6.48 -11.35 18.61
C PHE A 334 7.06 -12.54 17.83
N LYS A 335 8.34 -12.87 18.05
CA LYS A 335 9.08 -14.07 17.62
C LYS A 335 9.19 -14.31 16.11
N THR A 336 8.39 -13.65 15.27
CA THR A 336 8.32 -13.92 13.83
C THR A 336 8.26 -12.63 13.02
N TYR A 337 8.99 -12.58 11.90
CA TYR A 337 8.92 -11.45 10.97
C TYR A 337 7.54 -11.34 10.29
N ALA A 338 6.84 -12.46 10.14
CA ALA A 338 5.45 -12.50 9.66
C ALA A 338 4.53 -11.58 10.47
N TYR A 339 4.75 -11.49 11.78
CA TYR A 339 3.94 -10.64 12.65
C TYR A 339 4.17 -9.13 12.39
N LYS A 340 5.39 -8.75 11.97
CA LYS A 340 5.71 -7.37 11.59
C LYS A 340 4.91 -6.95 10.35
N GLU A 341 4.91 -7.81 9.34
CA GLU A 341 4.15 -7.57 8.10
C GLU A 341 2.65 -7.55 8.39
N ARG A 342 2.18 -8.41 9.30
CA ARG A 342 0.77 -8.39 9.71
C ARG A 342 0.36 -7.08 10.38
N ILE A 343 1.22 -6.52 11.24
CA ILE A 343 0.98 -5.19 11.84
C ILE A 343 0.89 -4.10 10.76
N ILE A 344 1.73 -4.17 9.72
CA ILE A 344 1.69 -3.23 8.60
C ILE A 344 0.35 -3.34 7.86
N GLU A 345 -0.13 -4.56 7.60
CA GLU A 345 -1.43 -4.80 6.96
C GLU A 345 -2.59 -4.28 7.82
N MET A 346 -2.59 -4.58 9.11
CA MET A 346 -3.60 -4.09 10.05
C MET A 346 -3.64 -2.56 10.11
N THR A 347 -2.48 -1.91 10.03
CA THR A 347 -2.36 -0.44 10.00
C THR A 347 -3.01 0.12 8.74
N LYS A 348 -2.73 -0.47 7.58
CA LYS A 348 -3.29 -0.04 6.29
C LYS A 348 -4.80 -0.23 6.25
N ALA A 349 -5.29 -1.38 6.72
CA ALA A 349 -6.73 -1.66 6.82
C ALA A 349 -7.43 -0.62 7.69
N TYR A 350 -6.89 -0.34 8.89
CA TYR A 350 -7.41 0.70 9.76
C TYR A 350 -7.48 2.08 9.09
N GLN A 351 -6.41 2.50 8.42
CA GLN A 351 -6.35 3.81 7.77
C GLN A 351 -7.42 3.96 6.69
N LEU A 352 -7.58 2.92 5.86
CA LEU A 352 -8.57 2.88 4.81
C LEU A 352 -9.99 2.93 5.39
N TRP A 353 -10.28 2.06 6.36
CA TRP A 353 -11.62 1.93 6.94
C TRP A 353 -12.01 3.11 7.82
N SER A 354 -11.06 3.71 8.54
CA SER A 354 -11.29 4.93 9.31
C SER A 354 -11.59 6.12 8.38
N LYS A 355 -10.84 6.27 7.27
CA LYS A 355 -11.11 7.29 6.26
C LYS A 355 -12.48 7.09 5.62
N TRP A 356 -12.83 5.85 5.31
CA TRP A 356 -14.14 5.51 4.77
C TRP A 356 -15.28 5.79 5.76
N ALA A 357 -15.14 5.41 7.02
CA ALA A 357 -16.16 5.65 8.03
C ALA A 357 -16.37 7.14 8.31
N LEU A 358 -15.31 7.95 8.29
CA LEU A 358 -15.38 9.39 8.58
C LEU A 358 -15.80 10.24 7.38
N LEU A 359 -15.30 9.92 6.18
CA LEU A 359 -15.45 10.77 5.00
C LEU A 359 -16.33 10.14 3.91
N GLY A 360 -16.71 8.87 4.06
CA GLY A 360 -17.40 8.11 3.01
C GLY A 360 -16.53 7.79 1.80
N ILE A 361 -15.21 7.99 1.88
CA ILE A 361 -14.29 7.81 0.75
C ILE A 361 -13.62 6.45 0.81
N GLY A 362 -13.80 5.63 -0.23
CA GLY A 362 -13.12 4.33 -0.41
C GLY A 362 -14.03 3.13 -0.15
N ILE A 363 -13.45 2.02 0.29
CA ILE A 363 -14.17 0.76 0.56
C ILE A 363 -14.12 0.49 2.07
N GLY A 364 -15.29 0.30 2.67
CA GLY A 364 -15.45 -0.08 4.08
C GLY A 364 -15.14 -1.56 4.35
N PRO A 365 -14.93 -1.94 5.61
CA PRO A 365 -14.72 -3.35 5.96
C PRO A 365 -16.01 -4.15 5.77
N SER A 366 -15.90 -5.38 5.27
CA SER A 366 -16.94 -6.37 5.52
C SER A 366 -16.96 -6.69 7.02
N PRO A 367 -18.10 -7.11 7.59
CA PRO A 367 -18.13 -7.37 9.02
C PRO A 367 -17.25 -8.53 9.47
N ILE A 368 -17.01 -9.50 8.58
CA ILE A 368 -16.04 -10.59 8.81
C ILE A 368 -14.63 -10.02 8.88
N GLN A 369 -14.26 -9.13 7.95
CA GLN A 369 -12.96 -8.46 7.97
C GLN A 369 -12.79 -7.62 9.24
N LEU A 370 -13.82 -6.89 9.66
CA LEU A 370 -13.80 -6.10 10.89
C LEU A 370 -13.63 -6.99 12.13
N SER A 371 -14.39 -8.08 12.21
CA SER A 371 -14.28 -9.04 13.31
C SER A 371 -12.88 -9.65 13.40
N ASN A 372 -12.31 -10.06 12.26
CA ASN A 372 -10.96 -10.63 12.22
C ASN A 372 -9.90 -9.60 12.65
N TRP A 373 -10.03 -8.36 12.16
CA TRP A 373 -9.12 -7.27 12.54
C TRP A 373 -9.18 -6.95 14.04
N VAL A 374 -10.37 -6.96 14.64
CA VAL A 374 -10.52 -6.77 16.09
C VAL A 374 -9.86 -7.91 16.87
N GLU A 375 -10.07 -9.16 16.46
CA GLU A 375 -9.42 -10.33 17.09
C GLU A 375 -7.89 -10.27 16.99
N GLU A 376 -7.36 -9.82 15.86
CA GLU A 376 -5.92 -9.65 15.66
C GLU A 376 -5.33 -8.54 16.51
N ILE A 377 -6.02 -7.40 16.61
CA ILE A 377 -5.63 -6.33 17.54
C ILE A 377 -5.56 -6.92 18.95
N ILE A 378 -6.61 -7.61 19.40
CA ILE A 378 -6.62 -8.16 20.76
C ILE A 378 -5.50 -9.19 20.95
N THR A 379 -5.21 -10.00 19.95
CA THR A 379 -4.11 -10.97 20.01
C THR A 379 -2.77 -10.25 20.15
N PHE A 380 -2.54 -9.20 19.36
CA PHE A 380 -1.38 -8.31 19.46
C PHE A 380 -1.24 -7.75 20.89
N TRP A 381 -2.36 -7.33 21.46
CA TRP A 381 -2.43 -6.80 22.82
C TRP A 381 -2.09 -7.81 23.89
N LYS A 382 -2.65 -9.01 23.80
CA LYS A 382 -2.33 -10.10 24.72
C LYS A 382 -0.85 -10.44 24.67
N THR A 383 -0.24 -10.39 23.50
CA THR A 383 1.21 -10.57 23.38
C THR A 383 1.97 -9.45 24.10
N LEU A 384 1.58 -8.18 23.93
CA LEU A 384 2.18 -7.07 24.69
C LEU A 384 2.01 -7.22 26.22
N THR A 385 0.85 -7.66 26.69
CA THR A 385 0.58 -7.81 28.14
C THR A 385 1.41 -8.93 28.76
N THR A 386 1.72 -10.01 28.02
CA THR A 386 2.55 -11.12 28.53
C THR A 386 3.92 -10.67 29.06
N VAL A 387 4.43 -9.53 28.59
CA VAL A 387 5.75 -9.05 29.00
C VAL A 387 5.73 -8.25 30.29
N SER A 388 4.58 -7.67 30.59
CA SER A 388 4.45 -6.59 31.56
C SER A 388 4.29 -7.10 32.99
N ASN A 389 4.01 -8.40 33.24
CA ASN A 389 3.70 -8.96 34.57
C ASN A 389 2.66 -8.14 35.36
N THR A 390 1.88 -7.29 34.68
CA THR A 390 1.06 -6.27 35.31
C THR A 390 -0.34 -6.76 35.60
N ASP A 391 -0.80 -6.34 36.79
CA ASP A 391 -2.16 -6.03 37.21
C ASP A 391 -3.28 -6.63 36.36
N THR A 392 -3.93 -7.66 36.92
CA THR A 392 -5.09 -8.37 36.35
C THR A 392 -6.24 -7.43 35.96
N THR A 393 -6.27 -6.23 36.53
CA THR A 393 -7.26 -5.18 36.28
C THR A 393 -7.24 -4.66 34.84
N LEU A 394 -6.06 -4.42 34.24
CA LEU A 394 -5.93 -3.93 32.86
C LEU A 394 -6.34 -5.00 31.83
N ASP A 395 -5.98 -6.26 32.11
CA ASP A 395 -6.33 -7.39 31.26
C ASP A 395 -7.85 -7.65 31.28
N ASN A 396 -8.49 -7.48 32.44
CA ASN A 396 -9.94 -7.60 32.58
C ASN A 396 -10.70 -6.50 31.82
N ASP A 397 -10.20 -5.25 31.82
CA ASP A 397 -10.85 -4.14 31.10
C ASP A 397 -10.78 -4.34 29.57
N ILE A 398 -9.62 -4.76 29.06
CA ILE A 398 -9.46 -5.09 27.64
C ILE A 398 -10.34 -6.28 27.26
N LEU A 399 -10.42 -7.31 28.10
CA LEU A 399 -11.28 -8.48 27.85
C LEU A 399 -12.77 -8.09 27.85
N HIS A 400 -13.18 -7.21 28.75
CA HIS A 400 -14.53 -6.66 28.76
C HIS A 400 -14.82 -5.85 27.49
N LYS A 401 -13.90 -4.98 27.08
CA LYS A 401 -13.98 -4.22 25.82
C LYS A 401 -14.04 -5.13 24.59
N LYS A 402 -13.28 -6.23 24.57
CA LYS A 402 -13.38 -7.27 23.53
C LYS A 402 -14.82 -7.77 23.40
N ILE A 403 -15.44 -8.20 24.51
CA ILE A 403 -16.79 -8.76 24.49
C ILE A 403 -17.76 -7.72 23.93
N LEU A 404 -17.62 -6.46 24.35
CA LEU A 404 -18.43 -5.36 23.86
C LEU A 404 -18.27 -5.12 22.35
N TRP A 405 -17.04 -5.04 21.84
CA TRP A 405 -16.78 -4.84 20.40
C TRP A 405 -17.29 -6.01 19.57
N CYS A 406 -17.04 -7.25 20.00
CA CYS A 406 -17.55 -8.43 19.31
C CYS A 406 -19.10 -8.45 19.29
N GLN A 407 -19.75 -8.03 20.38
CA GLN A 407 -21.21 -7.93 20.44
C GLN A 407 -21.73 -6.81 19.54
N GLN A 408 -21.07 -5.64 19.53
CA GLN A 408 -21.39 -4.53 18.64
C GLN A 408 -21.29 -4.94 17.15
N ILE A 409 -20.24 -5.68 16.77
CA ILE A 409 -20.06 -6.18 15.39
C ILE A 409 -21.10 -7.24 15.04
N LYS A 410 -21.49 -8.12 15.98
CA LYS A 410 -22.57 -9.09 15.75
C LYS A 410 -23.92 -8.41 15.54
N ASN A 411 -24.27 -7.44 16.39
CA ASN A 411 -25.49 -6.66 16.24
C ASN A 411 -25.52 -5.88 14.91
N LEU A 412 -24.35 -5.47 14.43
CA LEU A 412 -24.20 -4.83 13.13
C LEU A 412 -24.55 -5.80 11.98
N ASN A 413 -24.10 -7.05 12.05
CA ASN A 413 -24.44 -8.09 11.06
C ASN A 413 -25.92 -8.34 10.97
N GLU A 414 -26.59 -8.41 12.12
CA GLU A 414 -28.03 -8.63 12.21
C GLU A 414 -28.85 -7.44 11.67
N LYS A 415 -28.25 -6.25 11.53
CA LYS A 415 -28.90 -5.06 10.97
C LYS A 415 -28.66 -4.88 9.46
N ILE A 416 -27.58 -5.45 8.92
CA ILE A 416 -27.23 -5.34 7.49
C ILE A 416 -27.92 -6.43 6.65
N ILE A 417 -28.17 -7.61 7.24
CA ILE A 417 -28.95 -8.71 6.66
C ILE A 417 -30.44 -8.41 6.87
#